data_AF-A0A5C4IVF4-F1
#
_entry.id   AF-A0A5C4IVF4-F1
#
_cell.length_a   1.000
_cell.length_b   1.000
_cell.length_c   1.000
_cell.angle_alpha   90.00
_cell.angle_beta   90.00
_cell.angle_gamma   90.00
#
_symmetry.space_group_name_H-M   'P 1'
#
loop_
_entity.id
_entity.type
_entity.pdbx_description
1 polymer ?
#
loop_
_entity_poly.entity_id
_entity_poly.type
_entity_poly.pdbx_seq_one_letter_code
_entity_poly.pdbx_strand_id
1 'polypeptide(L)'
;MKTHRRAPYTEWVEMYRRGLTASQIAKVVRAPATTIRYHLRLARTAEPGLGEEHQASLQPARKVGKAGRANLAAIVAFFEAEGRFPSSKAAAPKERALAAWLARRRQDKDAGTLAPEYREGLRAVPNWEVSRRKRKNAAQ
;
A
#
# COMPACT_ATOMS: atom_id res chain seq x y z
N MET A 1 0.87 -31.29 -20.43
CA MET A 1 2.05 -30.38 -20.43
C MET A 1 1.89 -29.38 -19.30
N LYS A 2 2.71 -29.44 -18.25
CA LYS A 2 2.70 -28.42 -17.19
C LYS A 2 3.43 -27.20 -17.75
N THR A 3 2.68 -26.24 -18.28
CA THR A 3 3.24 -24.95 -18.68
C THR A 3 3.88 -24.33 -17.44
N HIS A 4 5.22 -24.30 -17.39
CA HIS A 4 5.93 -23.44 -16.46
C HIS A 4 5.64 -22.00 -16.87
N ARG A 5 4.50 -21.47 -16.40
CA ARG A 5 4.09 -20.09 -16.67
C ARG A 5 5.10 -19.18 -15.96
N ARG A 6 5.88 -18.47 -16.76
CA ARG A 6 6.92 -17.55 -16.28
C ARG A 6 6.24 -16.44 -15.47
N ALA A 7 6.79 -16.11 -14.30
CA ALA A 7 6.31 -14.96 -13.54
C ALA A 7 6.54 -13.66 -14.35
N PRO A 8 5.60 -12.70 -14.35
CA PRO A 8 4.30 -12.72 -13.68
C PRO A 8 3.22 -13.50 -14.45
N TYR A 9 2.25 -14.10 -13.74
CA TYR A 9 1.11 -14.77 -14.38
C TYR A 9 0.19 -13.72 -15.03
N THR A 10 0.09 -13.73 -16.36
CA THR A 10 -0.69 -12.74 -17.14
C THR A 10 -2.13 -12.60 -16.66
N GLU A 11 -2.81 -13.72 -16.39
CA GLU A 11 -4.19 -13.74 -15.89
C GLU A 11 -4.35 -12.95 -14.58
N TRP A 12 -3.39 -13.05 -13.65
CA TRP A 12 -3.44 -12.30 -12.39
C TRP A 12 -3.19 -10.81 -12.61
N VAL A 13 -2.34 -10.47 -13.58
CA VAL A 13 -2.06 -9.08 -13.98
C VAL A 13 -3.29 -8.45 -14.59
N GLU A 14 -4.02 -9.16 -15.47
CA GLU A 14 -5.25 -8.67 -16.07
C GLU A 14 -6.38 -8.50 -15.04
N MET A 15 -6.55 -9.46 -14.12
CA MET A 15 -7.51 -9.31 -13.01
C MET A 15 -7.17 -8.09 -12.16
N TYR A 16 -5.88 -7.86 -11.88
CA TYR A 16 -5.42 -6.68 -11.16
C TYR A 16 -5.69 -5.40 -11.95
N ARG A 17 -5.35 -5.35 -13.25
CA ARG A 17 -5.64 -4.22 -14.14
C ARG A 17 -7.13 -3.83 -14.12
N ARG A 18 -8.03 -4.81 -14.05
CA ARG A 18 -9.50 -4.62 -13.91
C ARG A 18 -9.98 -4.22 -12.52
N GLY A 19 -9.09 -3.88 -11.59
CA GLY A 19 -9.43 -3.39 -10.26
C GLY A 19 -9.54 -4.46 -9.17
N LEU A 20 -9.28 -5.75 -9.44
CA LEU A 20 -9.28 -6.76 -8.38
C LEU A 20 -8.01 -6.62 -7.51
N THR A 21 -8.19 -6.55 -6.21
CA THR A 21 -7.08 -6.59 -5.26
C THR A 21 -6.47 -8.00 -5.17
N ALA A 22 -5.20 -8.11 -4.77
CA ALA A 22 -4.53 -9.41 -4.59
C ALA A 22 -5.32 -10.40 -3.70
N SER A 23 -6.05 -9.90 -2.69
CA SER A 23 -6.91 -10.72 -1.84
C SER A 23 -8.19 -11.19 -2.55
N GLN A 24 -8.76 -10.39 -3.46
CA GLN A 24 -9.89 -10.81 -4.29
C GLN A 24 -9.43 -11.85 -5.33
N ILE A 25 -8.31 -11.59 -6.01
CA ILE A 25 -7.70 -12.53 -6.94
C ILE A 25 -7.44 -13.87 -6.23
N ALA A 26 -6.85 -13.84 -5.03
CA ALA A 26 -6.58 -15.04 -4.24
C ALA A 26 -7.81 -15.92 -4.01
N LYS A 27 -8.98 -15.30 -3.76
CA LYS A 27 -10.24 -16.01 -3.58
C LYS A 27 -10.75 -16.60 -4.89
N VAL A 28 -10.66 -15.84 -5.98
CA VAL A 28 -11.10 -16.26 -7.32
C VAL A 28 -10.28 -17.44 -7.82
N VAL A 29 -8.95 -17.33 -7.78
CA VAL A 29 -8.04 -18.33 -8.35
C VAL A 29 -7.60 -19.41 -7.34
N ARG A 30 -8.07 -19.32 -6.08
CA ARG A 30 -7.73 -20.22 -4.97
C ARG A 30 -6.21 -20.40 -4.78
N ALA A 31 -5.46 -19.30 -4.83
CA ALA A 31 -4.01 -19.28 -4.63
C ALA A 31 -3.60 -18.38 -3.45
N PRO A 32 -2.41 -18.58 -2.84
CA PRO A 32 -1.97 -17.74 -1.73
C PRO A 32 -1.79 -16.27 -2.12
N ALA A 33 -2.37 -15.36 -1.33
CA ALA A 33 -2.26 -13.92 -1.55
C ALA A 33 -0.81 -13.39 -1.45
N THR A 34 0.07 -14.09 -0.74
CA THR A 34 1.52 -13.82 -0.72
C THR A 34 2.15 -14.04 -2.08
N THR A 35 1.83 -15.17 -2.73
CA THR A 35 2.28 -15.50 -4.09
C THR A 35 1.75 -14.48 -5.08
N ILE A 36 0.45 -14.18 -5.07
CA ILE A 36 -0.13 -13.19 -6.00
C ILE A 36 0.55 -11.82 -5.85
N ARG A 37 0.77 -11.34 -4.61
CA ARG A 37 1.49 -10.08 -4.36
C ARG A 37 2.91 -10.07 -4.93
N TYR A 38 3.62 -11.21 -4.91
CA TYR A 38 4.94 -11.33 -5.52
C TYR A 38 4.88 -11.16 -7.04
N HIS A 39 3.95 -11.84 -7.72
CA HIS A 39 3.78 -11.71 -9.17
C HIS A 39 3.33 -10.30 -9.57
N LEU A 40 2.39 -9.70 -8.83
CA LEU A 40 1.96 -8.32 -9.09
C LEU A 40 3.08 -7.30 -8.86
N ARG A 41 3.97 -7.54 -7.90
CA ARG A 41 5.15 -6.69 -7.71
C ARG A 41 6.08 -6.76 -8.92
N LEU A 42 6.38 -7.96 -9.42
CA LEU A 42 7.19 -8.13 -10.63
C LEU A 42 6.54 -7.46 -11.84
N ALA A 43 5.22 -7.65 -12.02
CA ALA A 43 4.46 -7.01 -13.10
C ALA A 43 4.53 -5.48 -13.02
N ARG A 44 4.35 -4.89 -11.83
CA ARG A 44 4.45 -3.43 -11.64
C ARG A 44 5.86 -2.87 -11.81
N THR A 45 6.89 -3.68 -11.59
CA THR A 45 8.27 -3.29 -11.93
C THR A 45 8.50 -3.30 -13.43
N ALA A 46 7.92 -4.25 -14.17
CA ALA A 46 8.03 -4.34 -15.63
C ALA A 46 7.13 -3.32 -16.35
N GLU A 47 5.96 -3.02 -15.80
CA GLU A 47 4.93 -2.13 -16.36
C GLU A 47 4.56 -1.04 -15.33
N PRO A 48 5.26 0.11 -15.32
CA PRO A 48 5.02 1.18 -14.35
C PRO A 48 3.57 1.71 -14.33
N GLY A 49 2.87 1.71 -15.48
CA GLY A 49 1.48 2.19 -15.61
C GLY A 49 0.40 1.23 -15.06
N LEU A 50 0.74 -0.03 -14.78
CA LEU A 50 -0.22 -1.05 -14.32
C LEU A 50 -0.93 -0.64 -13.01
N GLY A 51 -0.23 0.08 -12.14
CA GLY A 51 -0.82 0.58 -10.88
C GLY A 51 -1.86 1.67 -11.09
N GLU A 52 -1.67 2.53 -12.10
CA GLU A 52 -2.58 3.62 -12.43
C GLU A 52 -3.85 3.08 -13.09
N GLU A 53 -3.72 2.12 -14.02
CA GLU A 53 -4.85 1.42 -14.64
C GLU A 53 -5.69 0.65 -13.62
N HIS A 54 -5.03 -0.06 -12.68
CA HIS A 54 -5.70 -0.69 -11.55
C HIS A 54 -6.48 0.35 -10.75
N GLN A 55 -5.85 1.48 -10.42
CA GLN A 55 -6.46 2.54 -9.64
C GLN A 55 -7.65 3.20 -10.35
N ALA A 56 -7.58 3.40 -11.66
CA ALA A 56 -8.68 3.90 -12.48
C ALA A 56 -9.86 2.92 -12.55
N SER A 57 -9.57 1.61 -12.50
CA SER A 57 -10.58 0.55 -12.51
C SER A 57 -11.19 0.25 -11.15
N LEU A 58 -10.55 0.68 -10.05
CA LEU A 58 -11.20 0.73 -8.75
C LEU A 58 -12.36 1.73 -8.86
N GLN A 59 -13.61 1.25 -8.84
CA GLN A 59 -14.80 2.09 -8.61
C GLN A 59 -14.48 3.17 -7.56
N PRO A 60 -14.97 4.42 -7.72
CA PRO A 60 -14.43 5.61 -7.05
C PRO A 60 -14.08 5.28 -5.61
N ALA A 61 -12.77 5.21 -5.36
CA ALA A 61 -12.18 4.64 -4.17
C ALA A 61 -12.99 5.03 -2.94
N ARG A 62 -13.54 4.03 -2.25
CA ARG A 62 -14.34 4.15 -1.01
C ARG A 62 -13.95 5.43 -0.27
N LYS A 63 -14.83 6.45 -0.31
CA LYS A 63 -14.52 7.82 0.15
C LYS A 63 -13.79 7.77 1.49
N VAL A 64 -12.72 8.54 1.64
CA VAL A 64 -11.99 8.62 2.90
C VAL A 64 -12.97 9.10 3.99
N GLY A 65 -13.25 8.23 4.96
CA GLY A 65 -14.14 8.56 6.07
C GLY A 65 -13.52 9.60 7.02
N LYS A 66 -14.35 10.24 7.86
CA LYS A 66 -13.92 11.25 8.84
C LYS A 66 -12.75 10.79 9.71
N ALA A 67 -12.79 9.56 10.20
CA ALA A 67 -11.70 8.97 11.00
C ALA A 67 -10.38 8.84 10.21
N GLY A 68 -10.48 8.55 8.90
CA GLY A 68 -9.32 8.51 8.00
C GLY A 68 -8.66 9.87 7.83
N ARG A 69 -9.47 10.92 7.64
CA ARG A 69 -9.00 12.31 7.55
C ARG A 69 -8.36 12.78 8.86
N ALA A 70 -8.99 12.43 10.00
CA ALA A 70 -8.46 12.77 11.32
C ALA A 70 -7.10 12.10 11.59
N ASN A 71 -6.94 10.82 11.23
CA ASN A 71 -5.66 10.14 11.36
C ASN A 71 -4.59 10.73 10.44
N LEU A 72 -4.96 11.10 9.21
CA LEU A 72 -4.07 11.79 8.28
C LEU A 72 -3.56 13.11 8.87
N ALA A 73 -4.47 13.97 9.35
CA ALA A 73 -4.11 15.23 10.00
C ALA A 73 -3.23 15.00 11.24
N ALA A 74 -3.53 13.99 12.04
CA ALA A 74 -2.74 13.65 13.23
C ALA A 74 -1.32 13.16 12.87
N ILE A 75 -1.13 12.44 11.76
CA ILE A 75 0.20 12.06 11.28
C ILE A 75 1.01 13.28 10.85
N VAL A 76 0.40 14.19 10.10
CA VAL A 76 1.05 15.42 9.62
C VAL A 76 1.46 16.27 10.82
N ALA A 77 0.52 16.58 11.72
CA ALA A 77 0.80 17.36 12.92
C ALA A 77 1.86 16.72 13.82
N PHE A 78 1.83 15.39 13.98
CA PHE A 78 2.86 14.68 14.75
C PHE A 78 4.24 14.82 14.12
N PHE A 79 4.33 14.72 12.79
CA PHE A 79 5.60 14.86 12.08
C PHE A 79 6.13 16.30 12.14
N GLU A 80 5.25 17.30 12.00
CA GLU A 80 5.62 18.71 12.14
C GLU A 80 6.11 19.03 13.56
N ALA A 81 5.46 18.48 14.60
CA ALA A 81 5.85 18.72 15.98
C ALA A 81 7.14 17.97 16.40
N GLU A 82 7.30 16.72 15.99
CA GLU A 82 8.36 15.84 16.52
C GLU A 82 9.51 15.57 15.52
N GLY A 83 9.36 15.96 14.25
CA GLY A 83 10.32 15.67 13.18
C GLY A 83 10.49 14.17 12.87
N ARG A 84 9.62 13.32 13.40
CA ARG A 84 9.69 11.84 13.28
C ARG A 84 8.32 11.23 13.07
N PHE A 85 8.32 9.97 12.64
CA PHE A 85 7.08 9.19 12.51
C PHE A 85 6.66 8.55 13.84
N PRO A 86 5.35 8.34 14.06
CA PRO A 86 4.84 7.56 15.18
C PRO A 86 5.46 6.16 15.24
N SER A 87 5.75 5.71 16.46
CA SER A 87 6.34 4.41 16.74
C SER A 87 5.30 3.41 17.26
N SER A 88 5.33 2.19 16.73
CA SER A 88 4.53 1.08 17.28
C SER A 88 4.98 0.64 18.67
N LYS A 89 6.16 1.08 19.10
CA LYS A 89 6.74 0.81 20.43
C LYS A 89 6.58 1.98 21.41
N ALA A 90 5.83 3.02 21.05
CA ALA A 90 5.60 4.16 21.94
C ALA A 90 4.76 3.76 23.15
N ALA A 91 5.00 4.39 24.30
CA ALA A 91 4.19 4.21 25.50
C ALA A 91 2.74 4.67 25.26
N ALA A 92 2.56 5.80 24.56
CA ALA A 92 1.25 6.37 24.26
C ALA A 92 0.42 5.46 23.33
N PRO A 93 -0.78 5.01 23.74
CA PRO A 93 -1.67 4.21 22.88
C PRO A 93 -2.04 4.92 21.57
N LYS A 94 -2.25 6.24 21.60
CA LYS A 94 -2.56 7.05 20.43
C LYS A 94 -1.45 7.01 19.38
N GLU A 95 -0.19 7.13 19.81
CA GLU A 95 0.97 7.05 18.89
C GLU A 95 1.07 5.66 18.26
N ARG A 96 0.85 4.60 19.03
CA ARG A 96 0.85 3.22 18.50
C ARG A 96 -0.24 3.01 17.44
N ALA A 97 -1.43 3.53 17.68
CA ALA A 97 -2.53 3.47 16.71
C ALA A 97 -2.19 4.21 15.41
N LEU A 98 -1.60 5.41 15.51
CA LEU A 98 -1.13 6.18 14.35
C LEU A 98 -0.02 5.43 13.59
N ALA A 99 0.91 4.80 14.31
CA ALA A 99 1.98 4.00 13.69
C ALA A 99 1.40 2.80 12.90
N ALA A 100 0.41 2.10 13.46
CA ALA A 100 -0.29 1.01 12.79
C ALA A 100 -1.07 1.50 11.56
N TRP A 101 -1.76 2.64 11.69
CA TRP A 101 -2.50 3.26 10.59
C TRP A 101 -1.56 3.63 9.43
N LEU A 102 -0.43 4.28 9.71
CA LEU A 102 0.58 4.65 8.72
C LEU A 102 1.21 3.39 8.06
N ALA A 103 1.50 2.36 8.85
CA ALA A 103 1.98 1.08 8.31
C ALA A 103 0.98 0.47 7.31
N ARG A 104 -0.32 0.57 7.59
CA ARG A 104 -1.35 0.11 6.67
C ARG A 104 -1.43 0.97 5.40
N ARG A 105 -1.32 2.30 5.50
CA ARG A 105 -1.30 3.18 4.30
C ARG A 105 -0.12 2.86 3.38
N ARG A 106 1.06 2.55 3.95
CA ARG A 106 2.23 2.08 3.18
C ARG A 106 1.95 0.76 2.46
N GLN A 107 1.30 -0.20 3.12
CA GLN A 107 0.90 -1.46 2.49
C GLN A 107 -0.10 -1.24 1.37
N ASP A 108 -1.09 -0.36 1.56
CA ASP A 108 -2.06 -0.02 0.52
C ASP A 108 -1.36 0.66 -0.68
N LYS A 109 -0.34 1.51 -0.45
CA LYS A 109 0.50 2.08 -1.52
C LYS A 109 1.29 1.01 -2.27
N ASP A 110 1.94 0.12 -1.52
CA ASP A 110 2.65 -1.03 -2.08
C ASP A 110 1.71 -2.01 -2.79
N ALA A 111 0.41 -2.00 -2.50
CA ALA A 111 -0.62 -2.77 -3.19
C ALA A 111 -1.30 -2.02 -4.36
N GLY A 112 -1.02 -0.72 -4.53
CA GLY A 112 -1.69 0.14 -5.52
C GLY A 112 -3.13 0.51 -5.16
N THR A 113 -3.57 0.23 -3.93
CA THR A 113 -4.95 0.46 -3.47
C THR A 113 -5.08 1.68 -2.55
N LEU A 114 -4.02 2.48 -2.41
CA LEU A 114 -4.08 3.68 -1.58
C LEU A 114 -4.98 4.74 -2.23
N ALA A 115 -5.98 5.19 -1.47
CA ALA A 115 -6.87 6.26 -1.93
C ALA A 115 -6.09 7.53 -2.31
N PRO A 116 -6.44 8.21 -3.43
CA PRO A 116 -5.77 9.43 -3.87
C PRO A 116 -5.68 10.49 -2.77
N GLU A 117 -6.76 10.71 -2.03
CA GLU A 117 -6.82 11.70 -0.94
C GLU A 117 -5.77 11.44 0.15
N TYR A 118 -5.52 10.17 0.51
CA TYR A 118 -4.43 9.83 1.44
C TYR A 118 -3.05 10.03 0.83
N ARG A 119 -2.89 9.72 -0.46
CA ARG A 119 -1.61 9.92 -1.16
C ARG A 119 -1.26 11.40 -1.17
N GLU A 120 -2.20 12.25 -1.59
CA GLU A 120 -2.02 13.70 -1.65
C GLU A 120 -1.75 14.29 -0.27
N GLY A 121 -2.54 13.94 0.75
CA GLY A 121 -2.31 14.45 2.10
C GLY A 121 -0.99 14.02 2.73
N LEU A 122 -0.49 12.82 2.41
CA LEU A 122 0.79 12.33 2.92
C LEU A 122 2.00 12.93 2.17
N ARG A 123 1.81 13.61 1.02
CA ARG A 123 2.91 14.30 0.33
C ARG A 123 3.60 15.35 1.20
N ALA A 124 2.87 15.95 2.14
CA ALA A 124 3.42 16.90 3.10
C ALA A 124 4.46 16.28 4.05
N VAL A 125 4.48 14.94 4.18
CA VAL A 125 5.37 14.24 5.10
C VAL A 125 6.51 13.56 4.32
N PRO A 126 7.74 14.09 4.33
CA PRO A 126 8.84 13.55 3.56
C PRO A 126 9.18 12.12 3.99
N ASN A 127 9.47 11.24 3.01
CA ASN A 127 9.85 9.84 3.24
C ASN A 127 8.79 9.00 3.99
N TRP A 128 7.52 9.41 3.96
CA TRP A 128 6.44 8.67 4.61
C TRP A 128 6.29 7.27 4.03
N GLU A 129 6.64 7.05 2.76
CA GLU A 129 6.53 5.77 2.06
C GLU A 129 7.54 4.73 2.57
N VAL A 130 8.67 5.19 3.09
CA VAL A 130 9.76 4.31 3.49
C VAL A 130 9.54 3.86 4.94
N SER A 131 9.18 2.58 5.09
CA SER A 131 9.15 1.93 6.40
C SER A 131 10.52 2.04 7.10
N ARG A 132 10.51 2.28 8.41
CA ARG A 132 11.72 2.30 9.26
C ARG A 132 12.57 1.03 9.08
N ARG A 133 11.93 -0.12 8.81
CA ARG A 133 12.60 -1.41 8.53
C ARG A 133 13.33 -1.43 7.19
N LYS A 134 12.80 -0.76 6.15
CA LYS A 134 13.50 -0.61 4.86
C LYS A 134 14.66 0.39 4.98
N ARG A 135 14.54 1.43 5.81
CA ARG A 135 15.66 2.36 6.11
C ARG A 135 16.85 1.68 6.80
N LYS A 136 16.60 0.82 7.79
CA LYS A 136 17.69 0.10 8.47
C LYS A 136 18.47 -0.83 7.53
N ASN A 137 17.82 -1.42 6.53
CA ASN A 137 18.48 -2.29 5.55
C ASN A 137 19.18 -1.53 4.40
N ALA A 138 18.97 -0.22 4.27
CA ALA A 138 19.60 0.61 3.23
C ALA A 138 20.78 1.45 3.78
N ALA A 139 21.01 1.38 5.10
CA ALA A 139 22.11 2.06 5.79
C ALA A 139 23.08 1.05 6.43
N GLN A 140 23.15 -0.17 5.86
CA GLN A 140 23.99 -1.27 6.31
C GLN A 140 24.83 -1.79 5.15
#